data_AF-A0A1C5EL24-F1
#
_entry.id   AF-A0A1C5EL24-F1
#
_cell.length_a   1.000
_cell.length_b   1.000
_cell.length_c   1.000
_cell.angle_alpha   90.00
_cell.angle_beta   90.00
_cell.angle_gamma   90.00
#
_symmetry.space_group_name_H-M   'P 1'
#
loop_
_entity.id
_entity.type
_entity.pdbx_description
1 polymer ?
#
loop_
_entity_poly.entity_id
_entity_poly.type
_entity_poly.pdbx_seq_one_letter_code
_entity_poly.pdbx_strand_id
1 'polypeptide(L)'
;MNVLVCAGCGHRLCEPVRLLAELPERPLSSGRKNADGSRQAPSTVPRGTCAVDPEPSGAPFVPHPDPEWAGAAVPGVAVADPEGPGFLMSAGPRDTLVVHPEDTRGHLLGDDDCQDSGCCGPTGQQGPNFLCPGCRAPVATLFAECHGPYETHFLPAAVRLVSA
;
A
#
# COMPACT_ATOMS: atom_id res chain seq x y z
N MET A 1 12.98 13.80 -12.74
CA MET A 1 11.87 12.89 -12.37
C MET A 1 12.48 11.53 -12.06
N ASN A 2 11.81 10.70 -11.28
CA ASN A 2 12.32 9.39 -10.90
C ASN A 2 11.36 8.29 -11.36
N VAL A 3 11.85 7.06 -11.43
CA VAL A 3 11.04 5.88 -11.68
C VAL A 3 11.42 4.77 -10.73
N LEU A 4 10.43 4.01 -10.27
CA LEU A 4 10.67 2.79 -9.50
C LEU A 4 10.98 1.65 -10.47
N VAL A 5 12.11 1.00 -10.23
CA VAL A 5 12.52 -0.21 -10.95
C VAL A 5 12.67 -1.37 -9.99
N CYS A 6 12.41 -2.59 -10.46
CA CYS A 6 12.66 -3.80 -9.69
C CYS A 6 14.14 -3.89 -9.31
N ALA A 7 14.42 -4.11 -8.04
CA ALA A 7 15.79 -4.26 -7.54
C ALA A 7 16.49 -5.49 -8.17
N GLY A 8 15.73 -6.57 -8.41
CA GLY A 8 16.26 -7.84 -8.94
C GLY A 8 16.55 -7.83 -10.44
N CYS A 9 15.67 -7.25 -11.27
CA CYS A 9 15.82 -7.33 -12.74
C CYS A 9 15.83 -5.97 -13.46
N GLY A 10 15.63 -4.87 -12.76
CA GLY A 10 15.62 -3.52 -13.35
C GLY A 10 14.37 -3.18 -14.18
N HIS A 11 13.36 -4.05 -14.22
CA HIS A 11 12.10 -3.76 -14.90
C HIS A 11 11.43 -2.53 -14.30
N ARG A 12 10.86 -1.67 -15.15
CA ARG A 12 10.14 -0.46 -14.74
C ARG A 12 8.79 -0.83 -14.11
N LEU A 13 8.47 -0.25 -12.96
CA LEU A 13 7.30 -0.62 -12.14
C LEU A 13 6.27 0.52 -11.99
N CYS A 14 6.55 1.71 -12.48
CA CYS A 14 5.60 2.83 -12.45
C CYS A 14 5.87 3.87 -13.54
N GLU A 15 4.94 4.82 -13.70
CA GLU A 15 5.13 6.10 -14.38
C GLU A 15 6.18 6.98 -13.67
N PRO A 16 6.78 7.97 -14.35
CA PRO A 16 7.71 8.88 -13.70
C PRO A 16 7.04 9.64 -12.56
N VAL A 17 7.65 9.58 -11.38
CA VAL A 17 7.17 10.20 -10.14
C VAL A 17 8.20 11.19 -9.58
N ARG A 18 7.71 12.20 -8.87
CA ARG A 18 8.53 13.09 -8.04
C ARG A 18 8.52 12.61 -6.60
N LEU A 19 9.69 12.36 -6.03
CA LEU A 19 9.83 12.06 -4.61
C LEU A 19 9.51 13.30 -3.78
N LEU A 20 8.57 13.16 -2.86
CA LEU A 20 8.25 14.14 -1.83
C LEU A 20 9.22 14.00 -0.66
N ALA A 21 9.50 15.12 0.01
CA ALA A 21 10.38 15.13 1.18
C ALA A 21 9.77 14.40 2.38
N GLU A 22 8.45 14.50 2.53
CA GLU A 22 7.69 13.92 3.63
C GLU A 22 6.38 13.33 3.09
N LEU A 23 5.85 12.32 3.79
CA LEU A 23 4.53 11.77 3.51
C LEU A 23 3.46 12.81 3.90
N PRO A 24 2.53 13.17 3.00
CA PRO A 24 1.38 14.00 3.36
C PRO A 24 0.51 13.35 4.45
N GLU A 25 -0.34 14.14 5.09
CA GLU A 25 -1.34 13.61 6.01
C GLU A 25 -2.27 12.62 5.28
N ARG A 26 -2.45 11.42 5.85
CA ARG A 26 -3.31 10.41 5.25
C ARG A 26 -4.77 10.87 5.27
N PRO A 27 -5.50 10.78 4.16
CA PRO A 27 -6.90 11.13 4.13
C PRO A 27 -7.73 10.10 4.92
N LEU A 28 -8.68 10.60 5.70
CA LEU A 28 -9.64 9.75 6.41
C LEU A 28 -10.75 9.30 5.46
N SER A 29 -11.16 8.04 5.56
CA SER A 29 -12.36 7.58 4.87
C SER A 29 -13.59 8.24 5.49
N SER A 30 -14.46 8.80 4.63
CA SER A 30 -15.73 9.39 5.07
C SER A 30 -16.81 8.33 5.36
N GLY A 31 -16.56 7.06 5.05
CA GLY A 31 -17.54 5.97 5.05
C GLY A 31 -18.65 6.12 4.00
N ARG A 32 -18.65 7.21 3.22
CA ARG A 32 -19.63 7.51 2.18
C ARG A 32 -19.06 7.24 0.79
N LYS A 33 -19.94 7.11 -0.20
CA LYS A 33 -19.51 7.06 -1.60
C LYS A 33 -18.98 8.44 -2.02
N ASN A 34 -17.90 8.44 -2.77
CA ASN A 34 -17.35 9.59 -3.47
C ASN A 34 -18.26 9.98 -4.65
N ALA A 35 -18.01 11.17 -5.22
CA ALA A 35 -18.79 11.69 -6.35
C ALA A 35 -18.71 10.80 -7.61
N ASP A 36 -17.61 10.07 -7.78
CA ASP A 36 -17.41 9.09 -8.86
C ASP A 36 -17.98 7.70 -8.55
N GLY A 37 -18.63 7.53 -7.39
CA GLY A 37 -19.22 6.27 -6.93
C GLY A 37 -18.26 5.33 -6.20
N SER A 38 -16.96 5.62 -6.18
CA SER A 38 -15.96 4.89 -5.39
C SER A 38 -16.20 5.09 -3.89
N ARG A 39 -15.59 4.26 -3.04
CA ARG A 39 -15.74 4.36 -1.57
C ARG A 39 -14.40 4.58 -0.85
N GLN A 40 -13.30 4.29 -1.53
CA GLN A 40 -11.96 4.45 -0.99
C GLN A 40 -11.68 5.92 -0.67
N ALA A 41 -10.87 6.18 0.36
CA ALA A 41 -10.28 7.49 0.51
C ALA A 41 -9.28 7.73 -0.65
N PRO A 42 -8.97 8.99 -1.00
CA PRO A 42 -7.91 9.29 -1.95
C PRO A 42 -6.57 8.65 -1.55
N SER A 43 -5.68 8.46 -2.51
CA SER A 43 -4.26 8.14 -2.23
C SER A 43 -3.66 9.25 -1.35
N THR A 44 -2.81 8.87 -0.39
CA THR A 44 -2.08 9.83 0.46
C THR A 44 -1.16 10.72 -0.37
N VAL A 45 -0.56 10.16 -1.41
CA VAL A 45 0.27 10.90 -2.37
C VAL A 45 -0.51 11.22 -3.65
N PRO A 46 -0.42 12.45 -4.19
CA PRO A 46 -1.00 12.78 -5.49
C PRO A 46 -0.38 11.97 -6.65
N ARG A 47 -1.12 11.84 -7.74
CA ARG A 47 -0.60 11.24 -8.99
C ARG A 47 0.67 11.96 -9.47
N GLY A 48 1.64 11.19 -9.98
CA GLY A 48 2.94 11.67 -10.42
C GLY A 48 3.91 11.96 -9.26
N THR A 49 3.59 11.52 -8.03
CA THR A 49 4.44 11.68 -6.86
C THR A 49 4.61 10.37 -6.10
N CYS A 50 5.67 10.29 -5.31
CA CYS A 50 5.89 9.21 -4.37
C CYS A 50 6.44 9.76 -3.05
N ALA A 51 6.24 9.02 -1.96
CA ALA A 51 6.82 9.35 -0.66
C ALA A 51 7.19 8.07 0.08
N VAL A 52 8.12 8.18 1.04
CA VAL A 52 8.40 7.09 1.97
C VAL A 52 7.40 7.17 3.10
N ASP A 53 6.73 6.05 3.38
CA ASP A 53 5.86 5.89 4.54
C ASP A 53 6.61 5.14 5.65
N PRO A 54 6.90 5.81 6.78
CA PRO A 54 7.71 5.25 7.86
C PRO A 54 6.96 4.18 8.70
N GLU A 55 5.64 4.13 8.59
CA GLU A 55 4.83 3.20 9.37
C GLU A 55 4.94 1.77 8.83
N PRO A 56 4.77 0.74 9.68
CA PRO A 56 4.62 -0.63 9.21
C PRO A 56 3.39 -0.75 8.32
N SER A 57 3.49 -1.51 7.24
CA SER A 57 2.38 -1.69 6.31
C SER A 57 2.21 -3.14 5.89
N GLY A 58 0.96 -3.61 5.92
CA GLY A 58 0.58 -4.97 5.51
C GLY A 58 1.01 -6.06 6.48
N ALA A 59 0.98 -7.31 6.01
CA ALA A 59 1.37 -8.48 6.80
C ALA A 59 2.85 -8.49 7.21
N PRO A 60 3.20 -9.18 8.32
CA PRO A 60 2.31 -9.87 9.26
C PRO A 60 1.59 -8.89 10.20
N PHE A 61 0.47 -9.34 10.77
CA PHE A 61 -0.26 -8.61 11.81
C PHE A 61 -0.04 -9.29 13.16
N VAL A 62 0.12 -8.49 14.21
CA VAL A 62 0.31 -8.98 15.58
C VAL A 62 -0.61 -8.23 16.54
N PRO A 63 -1.08 -8.85 17.62
CA PRO A 63 -1.86 -8.15 18.64
C PRO A 63 -1.09 -6.95 19.19
N HIS A 64 -1.76 -5.82 19.34
CA HIS A 64 -1.17 -4.67 20.00
C HIS A 64 -1.05 -4.95 21.52
N PRO A 65 0.08 -4.62 22.18
CA PRO A 65 0.26 -4.91 23.61
C PRO A 65 -0.68 -4.12 24.53
N ASP A 66 -1.15 -2.97 24.07
CA ASP A 66 -2.22 -2.20 24.72
C ASP A 66 -3.58 -2.62 24.16
N PRO A 67 -4.48 -3.20 24.97
CA PRO A 67 -5.81 -3.66 24.53
C PRO A 67 -6.78 -2.51 24.22
N GLU A 68 -6.49 -1.28 24.65
CA GLU A 68 -7.29 -0.10 24.33
C GLU A 68 -6.83 0.62 23.05
N TRP A 69 -5.73 0.16 22.45
CA TRP A 69 -5.22 0.74 21.21
C TRP A 69 -6.19 0.50 20.04
N ALA A 70 -6.51 1.57 19.32
CA ALA A 70 -7.37 1.56 18.13
C ALA A 70 -6.75 2.37 16.98
N GLY A 71 -5.45 2.20 16.77
CA GLY A 71 -4.70 2.88 15.71
C GLY A 71 -4.80 2.19 14.35
N ALA A 72 -4.19 2.81 13.33
CA ALA A 72 -4.15 2.27 11.98
C ALA A 72 -3.17 1.07 11.90
N ALA A 73 -3.67 -0.08 11.47
CA ALA A 73 -2.90 -1.32 11.28
C ALA A 73 -2.50 -1.53 9.82
N VAL A 74 -3.37 -1.13 8.89
CA VAL A 74 -3.02 -0.87 7.50
C VAL A 74 -3.18 0.64 7.27
N PRO A 75 -2.67 1.23 6.16
CA PRO A 75 -2.72 2.67 5.95
C PRO A 75 -4.11 3.25 6.28
N GLY A 76 -4.19 4.05 7.33
CA GLY A 76 -5.42 4.71 7.78
C GLY A 76 -6.55 3.82 8.34
N VAL A 77 -6.37 2.51 8.54
CA VAL A 77 -7.46 1.60 8.97
C VAL A 77 -7.04 0.68 10.11
N ALA A 78 -7.83 0.65 11.18
CA ALA A 78 -7.67 -0.30 12.29
C ALA A 78 -8.18 -1.70 11.88
N VAL A 79 -7.50 -2.74 12.33
CA VAL A 79 -7.86 -4.14 12.06
C VAL A 79 -8.17 -4.83 13.38
N ALA A 80 -9.41 -5.31 13.57
CA ALA A 80 -9.78 -6.02 14.79
C ALA A 80 -9.07 -7.38 14.85
N ASP A 81 -8.72 -7.84 16.06
CA ASP A 81 -8.18 -9.18 16.26
C ASP A 81 -9.32 -10.23 16.17
N PRO A 82 -9.29 -11.17 15.20
CA PRO A 82 -10.32 -12.21 15.12
C PRO A 82 -10.19 -13.27 16.22
N GLU A 83 -9.00 -13.43 16.81
CA GLU A 83 -8.68 -14.48 17.79
C GLU A 83 -8.67 -13.96 19.23
N GLY A 84 -8.89 -12.66 19.45
CA GLY A 84 -8.77 -12.04 20.76
C GLY A 84 -9.48 -10.68 20.88
N PRO A 85 -9.52 -10.08 22.08
CA PRO A 85 -10.00 -8.72 22.25
C PRO A 85 -8.98 -7.70 21.72
N GLY A 86 -9.47 -6.61 21.13
CA GLY A 86 -8.65 -5.47 20.71
C GLY A 86 -8.37 -5.42 19.21
N PHE A 87 -7.28 -4.74 18.84
CA PHE A 87 -6.87 -4.53 17.47
C PHE A 87 -5.46 -5.06 17.22
N LEU A 88 -5.22 -5.47 15.97
CA LEU A 88 -3.91 -5.86 15.47
C LEU A 88 -3.14 -4.62 15.00
N MET A 89 -1.83 -4.62 15.16
CA MET A 89 -0.93 -3.71 14.46
C MET A 89 -0.19 -4.44 13.34
N SER A 90 0.19 -3.72 12.28
CA SER A 90 1.11 -4.28 11.30
C SER A 90 2.52 -4.40 11.92
N ALA A 91 3.11 -5.57 11.74
CA ALA A 91 4.53 -5.85 11.92
C ALA A 91 5.21 -6.08 10.57
N GLY A 92 4.59 -5.58 9.49
CA GLY A 92 5.08 -5.63 8.13
C GLY A 92 6.26 -4.70 7.87
N PRO A 93 6.70 -4.64 6.60
CA PRO A 93 7.77 -3.73 6.18
C PRO A 93 7.46 -2.28 6.55
N ARG A 94 8.50 -1.58 7.00
CA ARG A 94 8.52 -0.13 7.19
C ARG A 94 9.17 0.55 5.99
N ASP A 95 9.07 1.87 5.93
CA ASP A 95 9.71 2.71 4.91
C ASP A 95 9.30 2.31 3.49
N THR A 96 8.03 1.92 3.33
CA THR A 96 7.47 1.56 2.02
C THR A 96 7.36 2.79 1.11
N LEU A 97 7.56 2.62 -0.20
CA LEU A 97 7.37 3.72 -1.14
C LEU A 97 5.93 3.75 -1.63
N VAL A 98 5.18 4.75 -1.19
CA VAL A 98 3.78 4.96 -1.55
C VAL A 98 3.70 5.69 -2.88
N VAL A 99 2.87 5.18 -3.77
CA VAL A 99 2.52 5.83 -5.04
C VAL A 99 1.02 5.77 -5.28
N HIS A 100 0.54 6.70 -6.09
CA HIS A 100 -0.83 6.66 -6.57
C HIS A 100 -1.04 5.43 -7.48
N PRO A 101 -2.14 4.66 -7.35
CA PRO A 101 -2.30 3.41 -8.10
C PRO A 101 -2.31 3.59 -9.62
N GLU A 102 -2.86 4.71 -10.11
CA GLU A 102 -2.81 5.06 -11.55
C GLU A 102 -1.39 5.24 -12.11
N ASP A 103 -0.38 5.48 -11.28
CA ASP A 103 1.02 5.50 -11.73
C ASP A 103 1.61 4.09 -11.86
N THR A 104 0.95 3.07 -11.32
CA THR A 104 1.37 1.65 -11.42
C THR A 104 0.53 0.84 -12.41
N ARG A 105 -0.55 1.43 -12.91
CA ARG A 105 -1.50 0.76 -13.80
C ARG A 105 -0.79 0.28 -15.07
N GLY A 106 -0.81 -1.03 -15.29
CA GLY A 106 -0.16 -1.68 -16.44
C GLY A 106 1.35 -1.90 -16.31
N HIS A 107 1.97 -1.53 -15.17
CA HIS A 107 3.39 -1.76 -14.88
C HIS A 107 3.63 -2.89 -13.88
N LEU A 108 2.57 -3.37 -13.23
CA LEU A 108 2.61 -4.44 -12.24
C LEU A 108 1.76 -5.63 -12.69
N LEU A 109 2.18 -6.83 -12.27
CA LEU A 109 1.44 -8.06 -12.48
C LEU A 109 0.71 -8.43 -11.17
N GLY A 110 -0.59 -8.67 -11.21
CA GLY A 110 -1.32 -9.20 -10.05
C GLY A 110 -0.80 -10.58 -9.63
N ASP A 111 -0.70 -10.83 -8.34
CA ASP A 111 -0.37 -12.15 -7.81
C ASP A 111 -1.64 -12.99 -7.62
N ASP A 112 -1.87 -13.96 -8.51
CA ASP A 112 -3.05 -14.84 -8.44
C ASP A 112 -3.03 -15.76 -7.19
N ASP A 113 -1.84 -15.99 -6.62
CA ASP A 113 -1.69 -16.78 -5.39
C ASP A 113 -2.08 -15.98 -4.14
N CYS A 114 -2.16 -14.65 -4.24
CA CYS A 114 -2.58 -13.77 -3.16
C CYS A 114 -4.12 -13.76 -3.04
N GLN A 115 -4.64 -14.52 -2.09
CA GLN A 115 -6.08 -14.64 -1.85
C GLN A 115 -6.62 -13.49 -0.98
N ASP A 116 -6.40 -12.25 -1.40
CA ASP A 116 -6.79 -11.04 -0.68
C ASP A 116 -7.99 -10.35 -1.36
N SER A 117 -9.19 -10.62 -0.85
CA SER A 117 -10.44 -10.05 -1.35
C SER A 117 -11.17 -9.25 -0.26
N GLY A 118 -11.28 -7.94 -0.47
CA GLY A 118 -12.14 -7.04 0.29
C GLY A 118 -13.44 -6.69 -0.42
N CYS A 119 -14.25 -5.81 0.18
CA CYS A 119 -15.52 -5.34 -0.36
C CYS A 119 -15.35 -4.54 -1.66
N CYS A 120 -14.35 -3.66 -1.72
CA CYS A 120 -14.09 -2.82 -2.89
C CYS A 120 -12.80 -3.16 -3.65
N GLY A 121 -11.92 -3.98 -3.06
CA GLY A 121 -10.63 -4.35 -3.62
C GLY A 121 -9.78 -5.09 -2.58
N PRO A 122 -8.52 -5.43 -2.89
CA PRO A 122 -7.62 -6.05 -1.92
C PRO A 122 -7.45 -5.20 -0.66
N THR A 123 -7.37 -5.88 0.47
CA THR A 123 -7.22 -5.23 1.78
C THR A 123 -5.77 -4.86 2.10
N GLY A 124 -4.81 -5.47 1.40
CA GLY A 124 -3.38 -5.41 1.66
C GLY A 124 -2.93 -6.22 2.88
N GLN A 125 -3.83 -7.00 3.48
CA GLN A 125 -3.56 -7.72 4.73
C GLN A 125 -2.85 -9.07 4.53
N GLN A 126 -2.75 -9.59 3.31
CA GLN A 126 -2.01 -10.83 3.05
C GLN A 126 -0.56 -10.60 2.59
N GLY A 127 -0.13 -9.34 2.57
CA GLY A 127 1.19 -8.95 2.09
C GLY A 127 1.17 -8.54 0.61
N PRO A 128 2.31 -8.61 -0.09
CA PRO A 128 2.41 -8.19 -1.48
C PRO A 128 1.41 -8.91 -2.38
N ASN A 129 0.63 -8.14 -3.12
CA ASN A 129 -0.35 -8.64 -4.10
C ASN A 129 0.01 -8.23 -5.55
N PHE A 130 1.16 -7.57 -5.70
CA PHE A 130 1.76 -7.25 -6.99
C PHE A 130 3.18 -7.81 -7.14
N LEU A 131 3.41 -8.40 -8.30
CA LEU A 131 4.67 -8.95 -8.77
C LEU A 131 5.29 -8.04 -9.85
N CYS A 132 6.61 -8.10 -9.96
CA CYS A 132 7.33 -7.55 -11.08
C CYS A 132 7.00 -8.33 -12.37
N PRO A 133 6.55 -7.70 -13.48
CA PRO A 133 6.30 -8.41 -14.73
C PRO A 133 7.54 -9.10 -15.32
N GLY A 134 8.74 -8.52 -15.11
CA GLY A 134 10.00 -9.06 -15.64
C GLY A 134 10.52 -10.33 -14.97
N CYS A 135 10.49 -10.42 -13.63
CA CYS A 135 11.05 -11.56 -12.88
C CYS A 135 10.08 -12.25 -11.93
N ARG A 136 8.82 -11.79 -11.87
CA ARG A 136 7.76 -12.29 -10.98
C ARG A 136 8.06 -12.19 -9.48
N ALA A 137 9.10 -11.46 -9.07
CA ALA A 137 9.35 -11.21 -7.65
C ALA A 137 8.24 -10.33 -7.06
N PRO A 138 7.80 -10.57 -5.81
CA PRO A 138 6.89 -9.67 -5.10
C PRO A 138 7.51 -8.29 -4.92
N VAL A 139 6.77 -7.24 -5.26
CA VAL A 139 7.30 -5.85 -5.24
C VAL A 139 6.40 -4.87 -4.51
N ALA A 140 5.09 -5.09 -4.47
CA ALA A 140 4.18 -4.10 -3.91
C ALA A 140 2.88 -4.71 -3.36
N THR A 141 2.22 -3.91 -2.53
CA THR A 141 0.90 -4.17 -1.97
C THR A 141 -0.04 -3.04 -2.38
N LEU A 142 -1.14 -3.36 -3.03
CA LEU A 142 -2.26 -2.47 -3.28
C LEU A 142 -3.22 -2.49 -2.08
N PHE A 143 -3.51 -1.31 -1.53
CA PHE A 143 -4.59 -1.09 -0.60
C PHE A 143 -5.75 -0.45 -1.38
N ALA A 144 -6.88 -1.16 -1.50
CA ALA A 144 -8.01 -0.70 -2.30
C ALA A 144 -9.38 -0.98 -1.65
N GLU A 145 -9.39 -1.28 -0.36
CA GLU A 145 -10.62 -1.45 0.41
C GLU A 145 -11.33 -0.11 0.68
N CYS A 146 -12.65 -0.13 0.85
CA CYS A 146 -13.48 1.06 1.03
C CYS A 146 -13.21 1.90 2.29
N HIS A 147 -12.46 1.37 3.26
CA HIS A 147 -12.27 2.03 4.54
C HIS A 147 -10.93 2.76 4.65
N GLY A 148 -10.04 2.59 3.66
CA GLY A 148 -8.69 3.16 3.65
C GLY A 148 -8.38 3.99 2.40
N PRO A 149 -7.18 4.58 2.34
CA PRO A 149 -6.66 5.22 1.14
C PRO A 149 -6.45 4.20 0.03
N TYR A 150 -6.71 4.63 -1.21
CA TYR A 150 -6.42 3.85 -2.42
C TYR A 150 -4.99 4.11 -2.88
N GLU A 151 -4.06 3.25 -2.50
CA GLU A 151 -2.63 3.47 -2.73
C GLU A 151 -1.82 2.17 -2.87
N THR A 152 -0.70 2.27 -3.60
CA THR A 152 0.23 1.16 -3.81
C THR A 152 1.50 1.41 -2.99
N HIS A 153 1.85 0.46 -2.13
CA HIS A 153 3.06 0.49 -1.30
C HIS A 153 4.09 -0.48 -1.86
N PHE A 154 5.23 0.03 -2.31
CA PHE A 154 6.35 -0.80 -2.74
C PHE A 154 7.23 -1.22 -1.55
N LEU A 155 7.66 -2.48 -1.56
CA LEU A 155 8.62 -3.02 -0.61
C LEU A 155 9.97 -2.33 -0.83
N PRO A 156 10.58 -1.71 0.19
CA PRO A 156 11.80 -0.92 0.01
C PRO A 156 12.97 -1.74 -0.53
N ALA A 157 13.10 -3.01 -0.12
CA ALA A 157 14.16 -3.90 -0.59
C ALA A 157 13.92 -4.45 -2.00
N ALA A 158 12.68 -4.41 -2.51
CA ALA A 158 12.32 -4.97 -3.81
C ALA A 158 12.44 -3.96 -4.96
N VAL A 159 12.64 -2.69 -4.65
CA VAL A 159 12.69 -1.61 -5.65
C VAL A 159 13.88 -0.68 -5.45
N ARG A 160 14.22 0.04 -6.52
CA ARG A 160 15.15 1.17 -6.47
C ARG A 160 14.50 2.36 -7.16
N LEU A 161 14.68 3.54 -6.58
CA LEU A 161 14.30 4.79 -7.21
C LEU A 161 15.49 5.27 -8.06
N VAL A 162 15.29 5.39 -9.37
CA VAL A 162 16.34 5.85 -10.30
C VAL A 162 15.87 7.09 -11.05
N SER A 163 16.81 7.94 -11.45
CA SER A 163 16.50 9.09 -12.32
C SER A 163 16.01 8.57 -13.68
N ALA A 164 14.85 9.08 -14.11
CA ALA A 164 14.23 8.78 -15.40
C ALA A 164 14.75 9.72 -16.49
#